data_AF-X1H3X2-F1
#
_entry.id   AF-X1H3X2-F1
#
_cell.length_a   1.000
_cell.length_b   1.000
_cell.length_c   1.000
_cell.angle_alpha   90.00
_cell.angle_beta   90.00
_cell.angle_gamma   90.00
#
_symmetry.space_group_name_H-M   'P 1'
#
loop_
_entity.id
_entity.type
_entity.pdbx_description
1 polymer ?
#
loop_
_entity_poly.entity_id
_entity_poly.type
_entity_poly.pdbx_seq_one_letter_code
_entity_poly.pdbx_strand_id
1 'polypeptide(L)'
;MAKKKSKEISLDDLEEELVETEVPEKEDIEEIEEFSLDEISEEEEVSEVFEEELEEFEELEEEAPKEEIIDERIYVIPLAKARRGPRNKWAKKGVRYLREFMQQHFKPESLIISQEVNEAIWARGIQKPPRKIKIRATKNIDGLVVCYLAE
;
A
#
# COMPACT_ATOMS: atom_id res chain seq x y z
N MET A 1 22.52 -39.87 -17.35
CA MET A 1 22.30 -39.41 -15.96
C MET A 1 23.55 -38.64 -15.52
N ALA A 2 23.51 -37.31 -15.51
CA ALA A 2 24.64 -36.48 -15.08
C ALA A 2 24.39 -36.00 -13.64
N LYS A 3 25.20 -36.46 -12.68
CA LYS A 3 25.20 -35.92 -11.31
C LYS A 3 25.86 -34.53 -11.33
N LYS A 4 25.08 -33.47 -11.12
CA LYS A 4 25.62 -32.14 -10.79
C LYS A 4 26.14 -32.19 -9.36
N LYS A 5 27.47 -32.10 -9.18
CA LYS A 5 28.08 -31.77 -7.89
C LYS A 5 27.80 -30.29 -7.61
N SER A 6 27.10 -30.00 -6.52
CA SER A 6 27.05 -28.67 -5.92
C SER A 6 28.45 -28.31 -5.45
N LYS A 7 28.95 -27.15 -5.87
CA LYS A 7 30.12 -26.50 -5.27
C LYS A 7 29.70 -26.09 -3.86
N GLU A 8 30.23 -26.75 -2.84
CA GLU A 8 30.16 -26.28 -1.46
C GLU A 8 31.09 -25.06 -1.37
N ILE A 9 30.53 -23.88 -1.10
CA ILE A 9 31.30 -22.67 -0.80
C ILE A 9 31.75 -22.83 0.65
N SER A 10 33.06 -22.71 0.88
CA SER A 10 33.65 -22.94 2.19
C SER A 10 33.35 -21.75 3.13
N LEU A 11 33.27 -22.01 4.43
CA LEU A 11 33.06 -20.96 5.44
C LEU A 11 34.23 -19.95 5.48
N ASP A 12 35.41 -20.34 4.97
CA ASP A 12 36.60 -19.50 4.89
C ASP A 12 36.51 -18.45 3.76
N ASP A 13 35.83 -18.75 2.64
CA ASP A 13 35.60 -17.79 1.54
C ASP A 13 34.67 -16.62 1.96
N LEU A 14 33.79 -16.85 2.94
CA LEU A 14 32.87 -15.85 3.51
C LEU A 14 33.55 -14.95 4.54
N GLU A 15 34.60 -15.44 5.21
CA GLU A 15 35.37 -14.65 6.18
C GLU A 15 36.35 -13.70 5.47
N GLU A 16 36.93 -14.09 4.33
CA GLU A 16 37.74 -13.18 3.51
C GLU A 16 36.91 -12.02 2.92
N GLU A 17 35.67 -12.27 2.51
CA GLU A 17 34.75 -11.23 1.99
C GLU A 17 34.30 -10.23 3.09
N LEU A 18 34.33 -10.64 4.37
CA LEU A 18 34.03 -9.76 5.52
C LEU A 18 35.22 -8.90 5.97
N VAL A 19 36.45 -9.30 5.62
CA VAL A 19 37.67 -8.54 5.95
C VAL A 19 37.94 -7.40 4.95
N GLU A 20 37.48 -7.52 3.70
CA GLU A 20 37.60 -6.44 2.70
C GLU A 20 36.64 -5.26 2.94
N THR A 21 35.62 -5.41 3.78
CA THR A 21 34.84 -4.27 4.29
C THR A 21 35.52 -3.66 5.52
N GLU A 22 36.68 -3.07 5.30
CA GLU A 22 37.31 -2.18 6.26
C GLU A 22 36.35 -1.00 6.52
N VAL A 23 35.96 -0.83 7.78
CA VAL A 23 35.18 0.32 8.26
C VAL A 23 35.99 1.58 7.96
N PRO A 24 35.49 2.54 7.16
CA PRO A 24 36.22 3.79 6.97
C PRO A 24 36.33 4.51 8.32
N GLU A 25 37.56 4.97 8.57
CA GLU A 25 38.00 5.59 9.82
C GLU A 25 37.16 6.83 10.14
N LYS A 26 36.98 7.09 11.44
CA LYS A 26 36.16 8.17 11.99
C LYS A 26 36.73 9.59 11.75
N GLU A 27 37.59 9.76 10.74
CA GLU A 27 38.32 11.00 10.49
C GLU A 27 37.64 11.87 9.42
N ASP A 28 36.74 11.33 8.60
CA ASP A 28 36.07 12.08 7.51
C ASP A 28 34.87 12.95 7.97
N ILE A 29 34.61 13.07 9.27
CA ILE A 29 33.46 13.84 9.80
C ILE A 29 33.82 15.34 9.97
N GLU A 30 35.10 15.70 9.88
CA GLU A 30 35.55 17.09 10.10
C GLU A 30 35.65 17.92 8.82
N GLU A 31 35.51 17.33 7.63
CA GLU A 31 35.62 18.01 6.32
C GLU A 31 34.27 18.49 5.73
N ILE A 32 33.22 18.61 6.54
CA ILE A 32 31.92 19.19 6.11
C ILE A 32 31.91 20.73 6.30
N GLU A 33 32.93 21.31 6.91
CA GLU A 33 33.17 22.75 6.87
C GLU A 33 33.88 23.13 5.57
N GLU A 34 33.10 23.45 4.53
CA GLU A 34 33.36 24.47 3.48
C GLU A 34 32.69 24.07 2.15
N PHE A 35 31.36 23.91 2.16
CA PHE A 35 30.59 24.14 0.94
C PHE A 35 30.17 25.61 0.92
N SER A 36 30.73 26.35 -0.04
CA SER A 36 30.65 27.80 -0.19
C SER A 36 29.22 28.31 -0.41
N LEU A 37 28.90 29.45 0.20
CA LEU A 37 27.63 30.17 0.18
C LEU A 37 27.03 30.54 -1.20
N ASP A 38 27.65 30.14 -2.31
CA ASP A 38 27.14 30.37 -3.67
C ASP A 38 26.15 29.27 -4.14
N GLU A 39 26.14 28.08 -3.52
CA GLU A 39 25.11 27.04 -3.75
C GLU A 39 23.77 27.32 -3.06
N ILE A 40 23.73 28.28 -2.14
CA ILE A 40 22.50 28.69 -1.43
C ILE A 40 21.50 29.36 -2.40
N SER A 41 21.99 29.88 -3.53
CA SER A 41 21.10 30.42 -4.58
C SER A 41 20.33 29.34 -5.33
N GLU A 42 20.86 28.12 -5.43
CA GLU A 42 20.15 26.98 -6.01
C GLU A 42 19.18 26.35 -5.02
N GLU A 43 19.43 26.43 -3.70
CA GLU A 43 18.48 25.96 -2.68
C GLU A 43 17.22 26.83 -2.62
N GLU A 44 17.35 28.15 -2.78
CA GLU A 44 16.22 29.07 -2.85
C GLU A 44 15.41 28.82 -4.13
N GLU A 45 16.06 28.68 -5.30
CA GLU A 45 15.38 28.33 -6.56
C GLU A 45 14.71 26.95 -6.50
N VAL A 46 15.33 25.95 -5.86
CA VAL A 46 14.73 24.61 -5.68
C VAL A 46 13.56 24.66 -4.68
N SER A 47 13.61 25.54 -3.67
CA SER A 47 12.52 25.71 -2.72
C SER A 47 11.31 26.42 -3.35
N GLU A 48 11.54 27.43 -4.18
CA GLU A 48 10.48 28.15 -4.90
C GLU A 48 9.79 27.22 -5.91
N VAL A 49 10.56 26.41 -6.65
CA VAL A 49 10.00 25.41 -7.58
C VAL A 49 9.22 24.32 -6.84
N PHE A 50 9.68 23.88 -5.66
CA PHE A 50 8.96 22.88 -4.86
C PHE A 50 7.66 23.43 -4.25
N GLU A 51 7.66 24.71 -3.86
CA GLU A 51 6.46 25.42 -3.42
C GLU A 51 5.47 25.61 -4.58
N GLU A 52 5.93 26.02 -5.76
CA GLU A 52 5.10 26.11 -6.97
C GLU A 52 4.52 24.76 -7.38
N GLU A 53 5.31 23.67 -7.32
CA GLU A 53 4.85 22.32 -7.66
C GLU A 53 3.84 21.77 -6.62
N LEU A 54 3.96 22.16 -5.35
CA LEU A 54 2.98 21.88 -4.30
C LEU A 54 1.67 22.67 -4.49
N GLU A 55 1.76 23.95 -4.82
CA GLU A 55 0.60 24.80 -5.10
C GLU A 55 -0.16 24.31 -6.34
N GLU A 56 0.55 23.95 -7.41
CA GLU A 56 -0.06 23.40 -8.63
C GLU A 56 -0.74 22.04 -8.38
N PHE A 57 -0.20 21.23 -7.46
CA PHE A 57 -0.83 19.97 -7.02
C PHE A 57 -2.09 20.20 -6.18
N GLU A 58 -2.09 21.19 -5.29
CA GLU A 58 -3.26 21.58 -4.50
C GLU A 58 -4.40 22.12 -5.38
N GLU A 59 -4.11 22.98 -6.36
CA GLU A 59 -5.11 23.52 -7.29
C GLU A 59 -5.79 22.43 -8.13
N LEU A 60 -5.03 21.42 -8.57
CA LEU A 60 -5.56 20.26 -9.29
C LEU A 60 -6.46 19.38 -8.41
N GLU A 61 -6.19 19.28 -7.11
CA GLU A 61 -7.07 18.58 -6.16
C GLU A 61 -8.39 19.33 -5.94
N GLU A 62 -8.38 20.67 -5.94
CA GLU A 62 -9.60 21.48 -5.77
C GLU A 62 -10.52 21.46 -7.00
N GLU A 63 -9.98 21.35 -8.23
CA GLU A 63 -10.77 21.28 -9.46
C GLU A 63 -11.39 19.89 -9.71
N ALA A 64 -11.02 18.86 -8.95
CA ALA A 64 -11.63 17.54 -9.10
C ALA A 64 -13.16 17.65 -8.86
N PRO A 65 -14.00 17.23 -9.84
CA PRO A 65 -15.44 17.37 -9.70
C PRO A 65 -15.89 16.57 -8.48
N LYS A 66 -16.53 17.26 -7.53
CA LYS A 66 -17.22 16.63 -6.40
C LYS A 66 -18.28 15.69 -6.96
N GLU A 67 -17.93 14.41 -7.07
CA GLU A 67 -18.81 13.39 -7.64
C GLU A 67 -20.15 13.40 -6.90
N GLU A 68 -21.25 13.55 -7.62
CA GLU A 68 -22.57 13.49 -7.02
C GLU A 68 -22.87 12.04 -6.57
N ILE A 69 -22.90 11.85 -5.24
CA ILE A 69 -23.21 10.56 -4.62
C ILE A 69 -24.74 10.40 -4.59
N ILE A 70 -25.25 9.36 -5.24
CA ILE A 70 -26.69 9.05 -5.28
C ILE A 70 -27.11 8.32 -4.01
N ASP A 71 -26.44 7.21 -3.71
CA ASP A 71 -26.87 6.25 -2.71
C ASP A 71 -25.71 5.95 -1.75
N GLU A 72 -25.95 6.20 -0.46
CA GLU A 72 -25.07 5.74 0.62
C GLU A 72 -25.77 4.71 1.48
N ARG A 73 -25.12 3.57 1.72
CA ARG A 73 -25.66 2.51 2.60
C ARG A 73 -24.58 1.90 3.46
N ILE A 74 -24.93 1.61 4.70
CA ILE A 74 -24.06 0.89 5.64
C ILE A 74 -24.52 -0.57 5.71
N TYR A 75 -23.61 -1.50 5.39
CA TYR A 75 -23.87 -2.93 5.44
C TYR A 75 -22.98 -3.63 6.46
N VAL A 76 -23.55 -4.59 7.18
CA VAL A 76 -22.78 -5.55 7.99
C VAL A 76 -22.61 -6.84 7.19
N ILE A 77 -21.41 -7.07 6.69
CA ILE A 77 -21.13 -8.17 5.76
C ILE A 77 -20.66 -9.39 6.53
N PRO A 78 -21.37 -10.53 6.43
CA PRO A 78 -20.99 -11.76 7.11
C PRO A 78 -19.89 -12.49 6.32
N LEU A 79 -18.62 -12.31 6.70
CA LEU A 79 -17.48 -13.03 6.13
C LEU A 79 -17.35 -14.47 6.67
N ALA A 80 -18.26 -14.93 7.53
CA ALA A 80 -18.29 -16.30 8.03
C ALA A 80 -18.29 -17.35 6.90
N LYS A 81 -18.96 -17.06 5.77
CA LYS A 81 -18.99 -17.95 4.60
C LYS A 81 -17.61 -18.10 3.93
N ALA A 82 -16.74 -17.10 4.04
CA ALA A 82 -15.38 -17.14 3.48
C ALA A 82 -14.45 -18.15 4.20
N ARG A 83 -14.80 -18.57 5.43
CA ARG A 83 -14.06 -19.57 6.21
C ARG A 83 -14.30 -21.02 5.77
N ARG A 84 -14.90 -21.24 4.59
CA ARG A 84 -15.11 -22.58 4.04
C ARG A 84 -13.85 -23.08 3.33
N GLY A 85 -13.42 -24.30 3.64
CA GLY A 85 -12.27 -24.96 3.02
C GLY A 85 -10.93 -24.61 3.68
N PRO A 86 -9.78 -24.70 2.95
CA PRO A 86 -8.45 -24.57 3.54
C PRO A 86 -8.20 -23.21 4.22
N ARG A 87 -7.61 -23.23 5.41
CA ARG A 87 -7.38 -22.05 6.26
C ARG A 87 -6.51 -20.99 5.57
N ASN A 88 -5.52 -21.42 4.80
CA ASN A 88 -4.57 -20.55 4.10
C ASN A 88 -5.19 -19.77 2.92
N LYS A 89 -6.51 -19.86 2.70
CA LYS A 89 -7.20 -19.14 1.62
C LYS A 89 -8.35 -18.27 2.14
N TRP A 90 -8.57 -18.20 3.45
CA TRP A 90 -9.77 -17.56 3.99
C TRP A 90 -9.81 -16.04 3.77
N ALA A 91 -8.73 -15.29 4.01
CA ALA A 91 -8.72 -13.85 3.77
C ALA A 91 -8.94 -13.51 2.27
N LYS A 92 -8.22 -14.20 1.38
CA LYS A 92 -8.42 -14.09 -0.08
C LYS A 92 -9.87 -14.36 -0.49
N LYS A 93 -10.51 -15.39 0.09
CA LYS A 93 -11.94 -15.67 -0.12
C LYS A 93 -12.84 -14.60 0.50
N GLY A 94 -12.43 -13.98 1.60
CA GLY A 94 -13.14 -12.87 2.23
C GLY A 94 -13.30 -11.69 1.29
N VAL A 95 -12.21 -11.26 0.66
CA VAL A 95 -12.23 -10.21 -0.36
C VAL A 95 -13.11 -10.61 -1.56
N ARG A 96 -13.03 -11.87 -2.02
CA ARG A 96 -13.89 -12.35 -3.11
C ARG A 96 -15.37 -12.31 -2.72
N TYR A 97 -15.71 -12.77 -1.52
CA TYR A 97 -17.07 -12.76 -1.00
C TYR A 97 -17.60 -11.33 -0.84
N LEU A 98 -16.75 -10.38 -0.43
CA LEU A 98 -17.10 -8.96 -0.40
C LEU A 98 -17.49 -8.44 -1.79
N ARG A 99 -16.72 -8.76 -2.83
CA ARG A 99 -17.06 -8.41 -4.22
C ARG A 99 -18.39 -9.02 -4.66
N GLU A 100 -18.59 -10.31 -4.39
CA GLU A 100 -19.85 -11.01 -4.68
C GLU A 100 -21.05 -10.36 -3.97
N PHE A 101 -20.87 -9.95 -2.71
CA PHE A 101 -21.90 -9.28 -1.93
C PHE A 101 -22.29 -7.92 -2.52
N MET A 102 -21.31 -7.10 -2.90
CA MET A 102 -21.57 -5.80 -3.52
C MET A 102 -22.21 -5.94 -4.90
N GLN A 103 -21.81 -6.96 -5.68
CA GLN A 103 -22.42 -7.26 -6.96
C GLN A 103 -23.92 -7.55 -6.84
N GLN A 104 -24.33 -8.26 -5.78
CA GLN A 104 -25.73 -8.59 -5.55
C GLN A 104 -26.58 -7.40 -5.10
N HIS A 105 -26.03 -6.52 -4.24
CA HIS A 105 -26.82 -5.47 -3.59
C HIS A 105 -26.82 -4.15 -4.37
N PHE A 106 -25.66 -3.70 -4.85
CA PHE A 106 -25.53 -2.41 -5.55
C PHE A 106 -25.55 -2.53 -7.08
N LYS A 107 -25.22 -3.73 -7.59
CA LYS A 107 -25.04 -3.99 -9.03
C LYS A 107 -24.14 -2.93 -9.68
N PRO A 108 -22.88 -2.79 -9.22
CA PRO A 108 -21.94 -1.82 -9.76
C PRO A 108 -21.53 -2.20 -11.19
N GLU A 109 -21.21 -1.19 -11.99
CA GLU A 109 -20.48 -1.38 -13.25
C GLU A 109 -18.99 -1.58 -12.96
N SER A 110 -18.44 -0.79 -12.04
CA SER A 110 -17.09 -0.99 -11.51
C SER A 110 -17.07 -0.86 -9.98
N LEU A 111 -16.22 -1.66 -9.33
CA LEU A 111 -16.15 -1.78 -7.87
C LEU A 111 -14.73 -1.52 -7.38
N ILE A 112 -14.58 -0.44 -6.61
CA ILE A 112 -13.35 -0.05 -5.95
C ILE A 112 -13.49 -0.37 -4.46
N ILE A 113 -12.54 -1.14 -3.93
CA ILE A 113 -12.47 -1.45 -2.51
C ILE A 113 -11.32 -0.63 -1.95
N SER A 114 -11.60 0.23 -0.97
CA SER A 114 -10.57 1.00 -0.30
C SER A 114 -9.55 0.09 0.38
N GLN A 115 -8.34 0.61 0.54
CA GLN A 115 -7.25 -0.10 1.19
C GLN A 115 -7.58 -0.47 2.64
N GLU A 116 -8.25 0.42 3.38
CA GLU A 116 -8.69 0.20 4.77
C GLU A 116 -9.54 -1.07 4.93
N VAL A 117 -10.48 -1.30 4.01
CA VAL A 117 -11.34 -2.49 4.02
C VAL A 117 -10.51 -3.75 3.79
N ASN A 118 -9.54 -3.68 2.87
CA ASN A 118 -8.64 -4.79 2.62
C ASN A 118 -7.80 -5.07 3.88
N GLU A 119 -7.16 -4.07 4.46
CA GLU A 119 -6.37 -4.20 5.69
C GLU A 119 -7.19 -4.77 6.84
N ALA A 120 -8.43 -4.31 7.05
CA ALA A 120 -9.33 -4.86 8.05
C ALA A 120 -9.62 -6.36 7.85
N ILE A 121 -9.73 -6.82 6.59
CA ILE A 121 -9.88 -8.25 6.27
C ILE A 121 -8.60 -9.03 6.60
N TRP A 122 -7.43 -8.43 6.35
CA TRP A 122 -6.11 -9.04 6.53
C TRP A 122 -5.48 -8.80 7.91
N ALA A 123 -6.10 -8.03 8.81
CA ALA A 123 -5.54 -7.60 10.09
C ALA A 123 -5.05 -8.74 11.01
N ARG A 124 -5.63 -9.94 10.88
CA ARG A 124 -5.25 -11.15 11.67
C ARG A 124 -4.56 -12.20 10.81
N GLY A 125 -4.06 -11.81 9.64
CA GLY A 125 -3.42 -12.67 8.64
C GLY A 125 -4.40 -13.54 7.85
N ILE A 126 -3.83 -14.33 6.93
CA ILE A 126 -4.57 -15.09 5.92
C ILE A 126 -5.55 -16.14 6.49
N GLN A 127 -5.22 -16.68 7.67
CA GLN A 127 -5.95 -17.77 8.32
C GLN A 127 -7.08 -17.32 9.25
N LYS A 128 -7.18 -16.04 9.59
CA LYS A 128 -8.13 -15.59 10.61
C LYS A 128 -8.85 -14.28 10.25
N PRO A 129 -9.42 -14.13 9.05
CA PRO A 129 -10.19 -12.92 8.73
C PRO A 129 -11.33 -12.68 9.73
N PRO A 130 -11.79 -11.43 9.91
CA PRO A 130 -12.90 -11.10 10.80
C PRO A 130 -14.19 -11.83 10.38
N ARG A 131 -15.11 -12.06 11.32
CA ARG A 131 -16.39 -12.77 11.02
C ARG A 131 -17.44 -11.86 10.40
N LYS A 132 -17.43 -10.59 10.76
CA LYS A 132 -18.30 -9.53 10.28
C LYS A 132 -17.43 -8.32 10.04
N ILE A 133 -17.74 -7.56 8.98
CA ILE A 133 -17.14 -6.27 8.71
C ILE A 133 -18.28 -5.30 8.40
N LYS A 134 -18.27 -4.12 9.00
CA LYS A 134 -19.21 -3.07 8.62
C LYS A 134 -18.54 -2.23 7.54
N ILE A 135 -19.28 -1.92 6.48
CA ILE A 135 -18.79 -1.19 5.33
C ILE A 135 -19.81 -0.12 4.97
N ARG A 136 -19.32 1.09 4.71
CA ARG A 136 -20.07 2.15 4.05
C ARG A 136 -19.80 2.07 2.56
N ALA A 137 -20.83 1.89 1.77
CA ALA A 137 -20.71 1.87 0.32
C ALA A 137 -21.42 3.08 -0.26
N THR A 138 -20.71 3.81 -1.12
CA THR A 138 -21.19 4.99 -1.84
C THR A 138 -21.32 4.64 -3.31
N LYS A 139 -22.43 5.04 -3.94
CA LYS A 139 -22.66 4.84 -5.38
C LYS A 139 -22.77 6.19 -6.09
N ASN A 140 -22.00 6.34 -7.16
CA ASN A 140 -22.00 7.53 -8.02
C ASN A 140 -22.97 7.35 -9.20
N ILE A 141 -23.20 8.45 -9.94
CA ILE A 141 -24.03 8.46 -11.16
C ILE A 141 -23.47 7.49 -12.21
N ASP A 142 -22.15 7.43 -12.38
CA ASP A 142 -21.46 6.56 -13.34
C ASP A 142 -21.49 5.07 -12.94
N GLY A 143 -22.25 4.69 -11.92
CA GLY A 143 -22.36 3.31 -11.47
C GLY A 143 -21.11 2.78 -10.76
N LEU A 144 -20.13 3.64 -10.49
CA LEU A 144 -18.96 3.39 -9.65
C LEU A 144 -19.41 3.22 -8.19
N VAL A 145 -18.93 2.15 -7.55
CA VAL A 145 -19.17 1.93 -6.12
C VAL A 145 -17.84 1.86 -5.39
N VAL A 146 -17.71 2.72 -4.38
CA VAL A 146 -16.54 2.76 -3.49
C VAL A 146 -16.94 2.22 -2.12
N CYS A 147 -16.15 1.28 -1.61
CA CYS A 147 -16.36 0.68 -0.30
C CYS A 147 -15.36 1.21 0.72
N TYR A 148 -15.87 1.86 1.76
CA TYR A 148 -15.11 2.37 2.90
C TYR A 148 -15.34 1.55 4.16
N LEU A 149 -14.36 1.53 5.06
CA LEU A 149 -14.54 0.89 6.35
C LEU A 149 -15.51 1.73 7.19
N ALA A 150 -16.44 1.07 7.87
CA ALA A 150 -17.29 1.70 8.87
C ALA A 150 -17.06 0.98 10.20
N GLU A 151 -16.96 1.70 11.32
CA GLU A 151 -16.71 1.12 12.64
C GLU A 151 -17.99 0.61 13.35
#